data_AF-A0A349B1U8-F1
#
_entry.id   AF-A0A349B1U8-F1
#
_cell.length_a   1.000
_cell.length_b   1.000
_cell.length_c   1.000
_cell.angle_alpha   90.00
_cell.angle_beta   90.00
_cell.angle_gamma   90.00
#
_symmetry.space_group_name_H-M   'P 1'
#
loop_
_entity.id
_entity.type
_entity.pdbx_description
1 polymer ?
#
loop_
_entity_poly.entity_id
_entity_poly.type
_entity_poly.pdbx_seq_one_letter_code
_entity_poly.pdbx_strand_id
1 'polypeptide(L)'
;VGDRGWNERKLLEQFAPYLEAYGDDAPQPDPDAPTARPGEERPAVVPRPRIAIDGDARGPARFVVADEGDTWEIEQILVDPEGHDEWYLQVTIDLAASADAGDVVAHLHGLRRR
;
A
#
# COMPACT_ATOMS: atom_id res chain seq x y z
N VAL A 1 -13.11 -20.70 -0.48
CA VAL A 1 -13.54 -21.71 0.52
C VAL A 1 -14.28 -20.96 1.61
N GLY A 2 -15.59 -21.18 1.73
CA GLY A 2 -16.51 -20.38 2.56
C GLY A 2 -17.82 -20.10 1.81
N ASP A 3 -18.91 -19.86 2.56
CA ASP A 3 -20.36 -19.96 2.26
C ASP A 3 -20.94 -19.16 1.05
N ARG A 4 -20.13 -18.87 0.05
CA ARG A 4 -20.51 -18.19 -1.20
C ARG A 4 -20.45 -19.12 -2.41
N GLY A 5 -20.62 -20.43 -2.20
CA GLY A 5 -20.62 -21.43 -3.28
C GLY A 5 -19.24 -21.74 -3.88
N TRP A 6 -18.16 -21.36 -3.17
CA TRP A 6 -16.77 -21.62 -3.51
C TRP A 6 -16.26 -22.84 -2.73
N ASN A 7 -16.38 -24.02 -3.33
CA ASN A 7 -15.78 -25.26 -2.81
C ASN A 7 -14.43 -25.54 -3.49
N GLU A 8 -13.66 -26.45 -2.89
CA GLU A 8 -12.35 -26.87 -3.38
C GLU A 8 -12.38 -27.35 -4.84
N ARG A 9 -13.39 -28.15 -5.21
CA ARG A 9 -13.55 -28.63 -6.60
C ARG A 9 -13.70 -27.48 -7.60
N LYS A 10 -14.51 -26.48 -7.28
CA LYS A 10 -14.69 -25.29 -8.13
C LYS A 10 -13.43 -24.46 -8.24
N LEU A 11 -12.66 -24.34 -7.16
CA LEU A 11 -11.39 -23.65 -7.19
C LEU A 11 -10.39 -24.39 -8.08
N LEU A 12 -10.30 -25.72 -7.95
CA LEU A 12 -9.43 -26.53 -8.80
C LEU A 12 -9.86 -26.49 -10.27
N GLU A 13 -11.15 -26.63 -10.59
CA GLU A 13 -11.63 -26.55 -11.98
C GLU A 13 -11.38 -25.18 -12.61
N GLN A 14 -11.66 -24.10 -11.88
CA GLN A 14 -11.53 -22.75 -12.41
C GLN A 14 -10.07 -22.33 -12.58
N PHE A 15 -9.18 -22.81 -11.71
CA PHE A 15 -7.77 -22.41 -11.70
C PHE A 15 -6.82 -23.52 -12.18
N ALA A 16 -7.31 -24.68 -12.63
CA ALA A 16 -6.45 -25.75 -13.19
C ALA A 16 -5.51 -25.28 -14.31
N PRO A 17 -5.96 -24.45 -15.29
CA PRO A 17 -5.05 -23.93 -16.31
C PRO A 17 -3.96 -23.01 -15.74
N TYR A 18 -4.23 -22.38 -14.59
CA TYR A 18 -3.27 -21.54 -13.89
C TYR A 18 -2.30 -22.40 -13.06
N LEU A 19 -2.78 -23.42 -12.35
CA LEU A 19 -1.90 -24.31 -11.57
C LEU A 19 -0.90 -25.06 -12.46
N GLU A 20 -1.29 -25.43 -13.68
CA GLU A 20 -0.38 -26.04 -14.66
C GLU A 20 0.62 -25.04 -15.26
N ALA A 21 0.24 -23.77 -15.39
CA ALA A 21 1.11 -22.71 -15.92
C ALA A 21 2.02 -22.05 -14.86
N TYR A 22 1.64 -22.14 -13.57
CA TYR A 22 2.22 -21.40 -12.45
C TYR A 22 2.53 -22.33 -11.25
N GLY A 23 3.17 -23.47 -11.49
CA GLY A 23 3.68 -24.33 -10.40
C GLY A 23 4.62 -23.57 -9.43
N ASP A 24 4.90 -24.20 -8.28
CA ASP A 24 5.41 -23.59 -7.02
C ASP A 24 6.55 -22.56 -7.09
N ASP A 25 7.32 -22.49 -8.19
CA ASP A 25 8.46 -21.58 -8.38
C ASP A 25 8.20 -20.42 -9.38
N ALA A 26 6.97 -20.24 -9.86
CA ALA A 26 6.66 -19.16 -10.78
C ALA A 26 6.54 -17.80 -10.05
N PRO A 27 7.19 -16.72 -10.52
CA PRO A 27 6.95 -15.38 -9.99
C PRO A 27 5.48 -15.01 -10.21
N GLN A 28 4.75 -14.75 -9.12
CA GLN A 28 3.32 -14.40 -9.17
C GLN A 28 3.14 -13.10 -9.97
N PRO A 29 2.43 -13.13 -11.13
CA PRO A 29 2.09 -11.89 -11.81
C PRO A 29 1.06 -11.09 -11.01
N ASP A 30 1.10 -9.77 -11.16
CA ASP A 30 0.13 -8.84 -10.58
C ASP A 30 -1.31 -9.23 -11.01
N PRO A 31 -2.22 -9.52 -10.05
CA PRO A 31 -3.57 -9.98 -10.36
C PRO A 31 -4.44 -8.93 -11.06
N ASP A 32 -4.06 -7.65 -10.99
CA ASP A 32 -4.76 -6.55 -11.67
C ASP A 32 -4.10 -6.18 -13.01
N ALA A 33 -3.12 -6.96 -13.48
CA ALA A 33 -2.49 -6.73 -14.76
C ALA A 33 -3.50 -6.92 -15.90
N PRO A 34 -3.71 -5.91 -16.78
CA PRO A 34 -4.55 -6.09 -17.95
C PRO A 34 -3.97 -7.20 -18.85
N THR A 35 -4.83 -8.08 -19.36
CA THR A 35 -4.45 -9.13 -20.30
C THR A 35 -3.97 -8.50 -21.60
N ALA A 36 -2.66 -8.56 -21.85
CA ALA A 36 -2.06 -8.04 -23.07
C ALA A 36 -2.63 -8.75 -24.30
N ARG A 37 -2.93 -8.00 -25.36
CA ARG A 37 -3.41 -8.59 -26.62
C ARG A 37 -2.28 -9.37 -27.31
N PRO A 38 -2.59 -10.46 -28.02
CA PRO A 38 -1.59 -11.20 -28.80
C PRO A 38 -0.88 -10.27 -29.79
N GLY A 39 0.45 -10.21 -29.71
CA GLY A 39 1.30 -9.37 -30.57
C GLY A 39 1.62 -7.97 -30.02
N GLU A 40 1.17 -7.62 -28.82
CA GLU A 40 1.54 -6.36 -28.17
C GLU A 40 2.88 -6.52 -27.44
N GLU A 41 3.95 -5.94 -27.99
CA GLU A 41 5.22 -5.84 -27.28
C GLU A 41 5.02 -4.96 -26.04
N ARG A 42 5.13 -5.57 -24.85
CA ARG A 42 5.09 -4.83 -23.59
C ARG A 42 6.30 -3.91 -23.55
N PRO A 43 6.14 -2.59 -23.29
CA PRO A 43 7.28 -1.76 -23.00
C PRO A 43 8.01 -2.35 -21.78
N ALA A 44 9.34 -2.32 -21.82
CA ALA A 44 10.14 -2.71 -20.67
C ALA A 44 9.64 -1.93 -19.44
N VAL A 45 9.42 -2.63 -18.33
CA VAL A 45 9.08 -1.98 -17.06
C VAL A 45 10.26 -1.10 -16.68
N VAL A 46 10.14 0.20 -16.93
CA VAL A 46 11.12 1.17 -16.46
C VAL A 46 11.04 1.21 -14.93
N PRO A 47 12.17 0.99 -14.21
CA PRO A 47 12.17 1.10 -12.77
C PRO A 47 11.77 2.52 -12.40
N ARG A 48 10.71 2.65 -11.59
CA ARG A 48 10.26 3.93 -11.08
C ARG A 48 11.20 4.38 -9.96
N PRO A 49 11.42 5.69 -9.79
CA PRO A 49 12.06 6.21 -8.58
C PRO A 49 11.39 5.60 -7.34
N ARG A 50 12.19 5.13 -6.39
CA ARG A 50 11.69 4.49 -5.16
C ARG A 50 11.64 5.54 -4.05
N ILE A 51 10.53 5.57 -3.31
CA ILE A 51 10.47 6.31 -2.05
C ILE A 51 11.08 5.45 -0.96
N ALA A 52 11.88 6.03 -0.08
CA ALA A 52 12.48 5.27 1.02
C ALA A 52 11.42 4.92 2.08
N ILE A 53 11.47 3.68 2.57
CA ILE A 53 10.57 3.12 3.58
C ILE A 53 11.37 2.35 4.64
N ASP A 54 12.63 2.72 4.86
CA ASP A 54 13.45 2.11 5.89
C ASP A 54 13.17 2.71 7.27
N GLY A 55 14.02 2.40 8.25
CA GLY A 55 13.88 2.93 9.61
C GLY A 55 14.13 4.44 9.71
N ASP A 56 15.00 4.99 8.86
CA ASP A 56 15.30 6.43 8.86
C ASP A 56 14.13 7.23 8.27
N ALA A 57 13.54 6.72 7.18
CA ALA A 57 12.35 7.30 6.56
C ALA A 57 11.10 7.30 7.47
N ARG A 58 11.07 6.43 8.49
CA ARG A 58 10.03 6.41 9.54
C ARG A 58 10.55 6.94 10.89
N GLY A 59 11.74 7.52 10.91
CA GLY A 59 12.39 7.99 12.12
C GLY A 59 11.74 9.27 12.66
N PRO A 60 12.04 9.61 13.93
CA PRO A 60 11.47 10.79 14.58
C PRO A 60 11.86 12.11 13.90
N ALA A 61 12.97 12.16 13.15
CA ALA A 61 13.35 13.34 12.38
C ALA A 61 12.40 13.65 11.20
N ARG A 62 11.63 12.66 10.76
CA ARG A 62 10.70 12.74 9.63
C ARG A 62 9.23 12.65 10.06
N PHE A 63 8.97 12.71 11.37
CA PHE A 63 7.65 12.54 11.95
C PHE A 63 7.34 13.70 12.89
N VAL A 64 6.37 14.52 12.51
CA VAL A 64 5.93 15.70 13.26
C VAL A 64 4.54 15.43 13.81
N VAL A 65 4.31 15.76 15.08
CA VAL A 65 3.00 15.69 15.73
C VAL A 65 2.69 17.05 16.33
N ALA A 66 1.51 17.59 16.02
CA ALA A 66 0.92 18.72 16.70
C ALA A 66 -0.26 18.23 17.56
N ASP A 67 -0.29 18.67 18.81
CA ASP A 67 -1.37 18.37 19.76
C ASP A 67 -2.38 19.53 19.73
N GLU A 68 -3.57 19.25 19.18
CA GLU A 68 -4.68 20.20 19.06
C GLU A 68 -5.83 19.82 20.02
N GLY A 69 -5.49 19.23 21.18
CA GLY A 69 -6.44 18.89 22.23
C GLY A 69 -7.05 17.50 22.02
N ASP A 70 -8.24 17.43 21.42
CA ASP A 70 -8.95 16.15 21.16
C ASP A 70 -8.50 15.47 19.86
N THR A 71 -7.60 16.11 19.12
CA THR A 71 -7.05 15.61 17.85
C THR A 71 -5.54 15.82 17.81
N TRP A 72 -4.83 14.82 17.32
CA TRP A 72 -3.43 14.99 16.93
C TRP A 72 -3.30 15.14 15.43
N GLU A 73 -2.62 16.19 14.98
CA GLU A 73 -2.22 16.32 13.58
C GLU A 73 -0.83 15.73 13.39
N ILE A 74 -0.70 14.84 12.41
CA ILE A 74 0.53 14.15 12.07
C ILE A 74 0.96 14.54 10.66
N GLU A 75 2.23 14.93 10.53
CA GLU A 75 2.92 15.09 9.25
C GLU A 75 4.11 14.12 9.19
N GLN A 76 4.07 13.17 8.25
CA GLN A 76 5.23 12.34 7.93
C GLN A 76 5.88 12.83 6.64
N ILE A 77 7.17 13.16 6.70
CA ILE A 77 7.97 13.58 5.56
C ILE A 77 8.36 12.35 4.76
N LEU A 78 8.06 12.34 3.46
CA LEU A 78 8.52 11.30 2.55
C LEU A 78 9.95 11.60 2.12
N VAL A 79 10.83 10.62 2.34
CA VAL A 79 12.24 10.73 1.95
C VAL A 79 12.37 10.47 0.46
N ASP A 80 12.74 11.53 -0.25
CA ASP A 80 13.14 11.46 -1.65
C ASP A 80 14.63 11.09 -1.71
N PRO A 81 15.02 10.01 -2.43
CA PRO A 81 16.42 9.67 -2.62
C PRO A 81 17.28 10.78 -3.24
N GLU A 82 16.66 11.70 -3.99
CA GLU A 82 17.31 12.86 -4.59
C GLU A 82 17.49 14.01 -3.57
N GLY A 83 17.00 13.84 -2.34
CA GLY A 83 17.13 14.80 -1.23
C GLY A 83 16.05 15.89 -1.23
N HIS A 84 15.02 15.75 -2.07
CA HIS A 84 13.87 16.65 -2.13
C HIS A 84 12.79 16.22 -1.14
N ASP A 85 13.03 16.49 0.14
CA ASP A 85 12.13 16.14 1.26
C ASP A 85 10.92 17.10 1.37
N GLU A 86 10.25 17.35 0.24
CA GLU A 86 9.19 18.35 0.09
C GLU A 86 7.77 17.76 0.22
N TRP A 87 7.65 16.44 0.28
CA TRP A 87 6.37 15.73 0.33
C TRP A 87 6.03 15.27 1.74
N TYR A 88 4.78 15.49 2.12
CA TYR A 88 4.27 15.20 3.46
C TYR A 88 2.97 14.39 3.37
N LEU A 89 2.90 13.29 4.11
CA LEU A 89 1.68 12.55 4.40
C LEU A 89 0.96 13.22 5.57
N GLN A 90 -0.30 13.63 5.37
CA GLN A 90 -1.08 14.33 6.38
C GLN A 90 -2.15 13.40 6.97
N VAL A 91 -2.11 13.21 8.28
CA VAL A 91 -3.02 12.33 9.03
C VAL A 91 -3.52 13.06 10.27
N THR A 92 -4.77 12.83 10.65
CA THR A 92 -5.29 13.25 11.97
C THR A 92 -5.73 12.06 12.78
N ILE A 93 -5.42 12.04 14.07
CA ILE A 93 -5.91 11.02 15.02
C ILE A 93 -6.99 11.65 15.90
N ASP A 94 -8.17 11.04 15.95
CA ASP A 94 -9.24 11.41 16.89
C ASP A 94 -9.02 10.67 18.21
N LEU A 95 -8.67 11.40 19.27
CA LEU A 95 -8.30 10.79 20.55
C LEU A 95 -9.50 10.23 21.31
N ALA A 96 -10.66 10.90 21.23
CA ALA A 96 -11.87 10.46 21.89
C ALA A 96 -12.38 9.16 21.24
N ALA A 97 -12.47 9.14 19.91
CA ALA A 97 -12.86 7.95 19.17
C ALA A 97 -11.86 6.79 19.37
N SER A 98 -10.56 7.10 19.46
CA SER A 98 -9.54 6.08 19.75
C SER A 98 -9.69 5.49 21.15
N ALA A 99 -9.98 6.33 22.15
CA ALA A 99 -10.23 5.89 23.52
C ALA A 99 -11.47 4.97 23.60
N ASP A 100 -12.54 5.33 22.91
CA ASP A 100 -13.77 4.53 22.85
C ASP A 100 -13.58 3.20 22.11
N ALA A 101 -12.80 3.19 21.03
CA ALA A 101 -12.55 1.99 20.23
C ALA A 101 -11.50 1.04 20.86
N GLY A 102 -10.64 1.56 21.73
CA GLY A 102 -9.47 0.84 22.24
C GLY A 102 -8.37 0.60 21.19
N ASP A 103 -8.44 1.29 20.05
CA ASP A 103 -7.49 1.24 18.94
C ASP A 103 -7.41 2.62 18.26
N VAL A 104 -6.39 2.87 17.45
CA VAL A 104 -6.17 4.18 16.81
C VAL A 104 -7.22 4.44 15.74
N VAL A 105 -7.96 5.53 15.88
CA VAL A 105 -8.88 6.06 14.87
C VAL A 105 -8.19 7.21 14.14
N ALA A 106 -7.74 6.95 12.92
CA ALA A 106 -7.00 7.91 12.10
C ALA A 106 -7.70 8.21 10.78
N HIS A 107 -7.58 9.45 10.32
CA HIS A 107 -8.01 9.90 9.00
C HIS A 107 -6.80 10.33 8.16
N LEU A 108 -6.60 9.67 7.02
CA LEU A 108 -5.62 10.08 6.02
C LEU A 108 -6.22 11.16 5.12
N HIS A 109 -5.65 12.35 5.14
CA HIS A 109 -6.08 13.47 4.29
C HIS A 109 -5.44 13.42 2.90
N GLY A 110 -4.21 12.88 2.83
CA GLY A 110 -3.50 12.66 1.57
C GLY A 110 -2.04 13.10 1.62
N LEU A 111 -1.51 13.43 0.45
CA LEU A 111 -0.16 13.94 0.25
C LEU A 111 -0.19 15.42 -0.10
N ARG A 112 0.75 16.18 0.44
CA ARG A 112 0.95 17.59 0.13
C ARG A 112 2.42 17.92 -0.05
N ARG A 113 2.67 18.97 -0.83
CA ARG A 113 4.00 19.50 -1.11
C ARG A 113 4.19 20.85 -0.41
N ARG A 114 5.34 21.09 0.21
CA ARG A 114 5.73 22.40 0.77
C ARG A 114 6.91 23.00 0.00
#